data_AF-A0A9D5IZE5-F1
#
_entry.id   AF-A0A9D5IZE5-F1
#
_cell.length_a   1.000
_cell.length_b   1.000
_cell.length_c   1.000
_cell.angle_alpha   90.00
_cell.angle_beta   90.00
_cell.angle_gamma   90.00
#
_symmetry.space_group_name_H-M   'P 1'
#
loop_
_entity.id
_entity.type
_entity.pdbx_description
1 polymer ?
#
loop_
_entity_poly.entity_id
_entity_poly.type
_entity_poly.pdbx_seq_one_letter_code
_entity_poly.pdbx_strand_id
1 'polypeptide(L)'
;MRVKRSELIAVRDQTGTPVKAQFVVESDGLEMSVIVESRGGSIGGPNERNAQYNHGLALLLARLAQSNCVLNDAVIDTAQTARMNLNRDQRRLLPSRYPISLANEDLEALRTALCAAQRPIGRSLHAKGSGNNTKRMRLYVSGLPQDVDEAAAQLAHLKYSTPSDDDLNPVTHPLRTSRGQGRGLTSEERRAVESRAMEVAYSHLQRDWEHVKDVSATDSCDFVCKSGDRQLYVEVKGTTGLGETVVVTRNEVALARFRSPDTLLIVVHGIQLDRAVSPVAATAGEIRLVHPWSAPSRDLEPMAFECRVPAATDPI
;
A
#
# COMPACT_ATOMS: atom_id res chain seq x y z
N MET A 1 -19.26 14.28 20.91
CA MET A 1 -17.80 14.37 20.73
C MET A 1 -17.53 15.34 19.59
N ARG A 2 -16.55 16.25 19.69
CA ARG A 2 -16.28 17.26 18.63
C ARG A 2 -15.50 16.60 17.51
N VAL A 3 -16.04 16.61 16.29
CA VAL A 3 -15.33 16.12 15.09
C VAL A 3 -14.06 16.95 14.89
N LYS A 4 -12.91 16.29 14.89
CA LYS A 4 -11.62 16.86 14.46
C LYS A 4 -11.54 16.78 12.95
N ARG A 5 -10.99 17.81 12.32
CA ARG A 5 -10.91 17.93 10.86
C ARG A 5 -9.61 18.62 10.47
N SER A 6 -8.88 18.04 9.53
CA SER A 6 -7.70 18.67 8.94
C SER A 6 -8.07 19.83 8.01
N GLU A 7 -7.08 20.65 7.67
CA GLU A 7 -7.18 21.57 6.55
C GLU A 7 -7.47 20.85 5.22
N LEU A 8 -7.95 21.60 4.22
CA LEU A 8 -8.12 21.10 2.86
C LEU A 8 -6.77 21.03 2.15
N ILE A 9 -6.29 19.81 1.90
CA ILE A 9 -4.95 19.57 1.37
C ILE A 9 -5.03 18.98 -0.05
N ALA A 10 -4.13 19.42 -0.93
CA ALA A 10 -3.96 18.82 -2.24
C ALA A 10 -3.13 17.53 -2.16
N VAL A 11 -3.56 16.50 -2.86
CA VAL A 11 -2.75 15.30 -3.08
C VAL A 11 -1.52 15.70 -3.89
N ARG A 12 -0.31 15.35 -3.45
CA ARG A 12 0.91 15.54 -4.25
C ARG A 12 1.25 14.26 -5.00
N ASP A 13 1.96 14.35 -6.12
CA ASP A 13 2.55 13.18 -6.77
C ASP A 13 3.86 12.75 -6.09
N GLN A 14 4.54 11.77 -6.66
CA GLN A 14 5.82 11.23 -6.17
C GLN A 14 7.00 12.20 -6.27
N THR A 15 6.87 13.31 -6.99
CA THR A 15 7.85 14.41 -7.02
C THR A 15 7.53 15.50 -5.99
N GLY A 16 6.41 15.38 -5.28
CA GLY A 16 5.89 16.41 -4.37
C GLY A 16 5.06 17.49 -5.08
N THR A 17 4.81 17.37 -6.39
CA THR A 17 4.01 18.35 -7.15
C THR A 17 2.52 18.21 -6.82
N PRO A 18 1.80 19.30 -6.50
CA PRO A 18 0.36 19.24 -6.27
C PRO A 18 -0.41 18.75 -7.50
N VAL A 19 -1.20 17.71 -7.31
CA VAL A 19 -2.21 17.24 -8.26
C VAL A 19 -3.48 18.07 -8.04
N LYS A 20 -4.22 18.35 -9.11
CA LYS A 20 -5.58 18.94 -9.06
C LYS A 20 -6.58 17.92 -8.48
N ALA A 21 -6.43 17.57 -7.21
CA ALA A 21 -7.30 16.72 -6.42
C ALA A 21 -7.05 17.01 -4.93
N GLN A 22 -8.09 17.38 -4.20
CA GLN A 22 -8.00 17.76 -2.79
C GLN A 22 -8.80 16.81 -1.89
N PHE A 23 -8.38 16.71 -0.64
CA PHE A 23 -9.03 15.89 0.37
C PHE A 23 -8.91 16.52 1.77
N VAL A 24 -9.69 16.00 2.71
CA VAL A 24 -9.56 16.27 4.15
C VAL A 24 -9.58 14.96 4.93
N VAL A 25 -9.03 14.96 6.14
CA VAL A 25 -9.19 13.88 7.12
C VAL A 25 -10.10 14.37 8.25
N GLU A 26 -11.07 13.55 8.63
CA GLU A 26 -11.96 13.81 9.75
C GLU A 26 -11.94 12.61 10.72
N SER A 27 -11.98 12.90 12.01
CA SER A 27 -12.17 11.90 13.07
C SER A 27 -13.20 12.40 14.07
N ASP A 28 -14.19 11.58 14.39
CA ASP A 28 -15.14 11.85 15.47
C ASP A 28 -14.69 11.24 16.82
N GLY A 29 -13.51 10.61 16.82
CA GLY A 29 -12.93 9.89 17.96
C GLY A 29 -13.21 8.38 17.97
N LEU A 30 -14.13 7.90 17.12
CA LEU A 30 -14.42 6.47 16.93
C LEU A 30 -14.04 6.02 15.52
N GLU A 31 -14.41 6.80 14.51
CA GLU A 31 -14.10 6.53 13.11
C GLU A 31 -13.14 7.58 12.55
N MET A 32 -12.10 7.12 11.86
CA MET A 32 -11.28 7.97 11.01
C MET A 32 -11.76 7.88 9.57
N SER A 33 -11.79 9.03 8.88
CA SER A 33 -12.25 9.08 7.50
C SER A 33 -11.45 10.06 6.63
N VAL A 34 -11.21 9.65 5.39
CA VAL A 34 -10.60 10.44 4.34
C VAL A 34 -11.70 10.87 3.37
N ILE A 35 -11.86 12.18 3.15
CA ILE A 35 -12.90 12.71 2.29
C ILE A 35 -12.26 13.31 1.04
N VAL A 36 -12.56 12.71 -0.11
CA VAL A 36 -12.06 13.16 -1.41
C VAL A 36 -13.06 14.13 -2.03
N GLU A 37 -12.61 15.33 -2.37
CA GLU A 37 -13.48 16.39 -2.89
C GLU A 37 -13.92 16.16 -4.34
N SER A 38 -15.15 16.58 -4.66
CA SER A 38 -15.73 16.36 -6.00
C SER A 38 -14.96 17.06 -7.11
N ARG A 39 -14.89 16.43 -8.29
CA ARG A 39 -14.57 17.13 -9.55
C ARG A 39 -15.74 18.02 -9.96
N GLY A 40 -15.44 19.20 -10.48
CA GLY A 40 -16.45 20.14 -10.95
C GLY A 40 -15.91 21.07 -12.04
N GLY A 41 -16.84 21.70 -12.77
CA GLY A 41 -16.51 22.56 -13.90
C GLY A 41 -16.14 21.82 -15.17
N SER A 42 -16.23 22.52 -16.30
CA SER A 42 -15.72 22.06 -17.59
C SER A 42 -14.19 22.13 -17.60
N ILE A 43 -13.55 21.26 -18.39
CA ILE A 43 -12.10 21.27 -18.54
C ILE A 43 -11.66 22.64 -19.06
N GLY A 44 -10.71 23.26 -18.38
CA GLY A 44 -10.22 24.62 -18.70
C GLY A 44 -11.20 25.76 -18.41
N GLY A 45 -12.34 25.49 -17.79
CA GLY A 45 -13.33 26.51 -17.41
C GLY A 45 -12.99 27.25 -16.12
N PRO A 46 -13.60 28.43 -15.86
CA PRO A 46 -13.31 29.26 -14.69
C PRO A 46 -13.71 28.61 -13.36
N ASN A 47 -14.58 27.60 -13.42
CA ASN A 47 -15.04 26.83 -12.25
C ASN A 47 -14.44 25.41 -12.22
N GLU A 48 -13.38 25.14 -13.00
CA GLU A 48 -12.68 23.85 -12.97
C GLU A 48 -12.10 23.61 -11.58
N ARG A 49 -12.46 22.48 -10.98
CA ARG A 49 -11.89 22.01 -9.72
C ARG A 49 -11.68 20.52 -9.75
N ASN A 50 -10.65 20.07 -9.03
CA ASN A 50 -10.28 18.67 -8.90
C ASN A 50 -10.23 17.91 -10.25
N ALA A 51 -9.66 18.56 -11.30
CA ALA A 51 -9.64 18.02 -12.66
C ALA A 51 -8.96 16.64 -12.76
N GLN A 52 -8.03 16.35 -11.84
CA GLN A 52 -7.28 15.10 -11.75
C GLN A 52 -7.83 14.17 -10.64
N TYR A 53 -9.12 14.26 -10.30
CA TYR A 53 -9.80 13.45 -9.27
C TYR A 53 -9.41 11.96 -9.27
N ASN A 54 -9.46 11.29 -10.43
CA ASN A 54 -9.16 9.86 -10.51
C ASN A 54 -7.69 9.55 -10.17
N HIS A 55 -6.76 10.43 -10.58
CA HIS A 55 -5.35 10.30 -10.26
C HIS A 55 -5.09 10.55 -8.77
N GLY A 56 -5.73 11.58 -8.20
CA GLY A 56 -5.65 11.84 -6.76
C GLY A 56 -6.21 10.69 -5.92
N LEU A 57 -7.34 10.11 -6.31
CA LEU A 57 -7.92 8.93 -5.63
C LEU A 57 -6.99 7.72 -5.72
N ALA A 58 -6.36 7.47 -6.88
CA ALA A 58 -5.39 6.38 -7.03
C ALA A 58 -4.21 6.55 -6.06
N LEU A 59 -3.64 7.74 -5.96
CA LEU A 59 -2.54 8.05 -5.05
C LEU A 59 -2.94 7.89 -3.57
N LEU A 60 -4.16 8.33 -3.20
CA LEU A 60 -4.67 8.15 -1.85
C LEU A 60 -4.87 6.68 -1.49
N LEU A 61 -5.46 5.88 -2.39
CA LEU A 61 -5.61 4.43 -2.18
C LEU A 61 -4.26 3.74 -2.05
N ALA A 62 -3.27 4.09 -2.88
CA ALA A 62 -1.91 3.56 -2.79
C ALA A 62 -1.24 3.90 -1.45
N ARG A 63 -1.41 5.13 -0.94
CA ARG A 63 -0.83 5.55 0.35
C ARG A 63 -1.52 4.89 1.54
N LEU A 64 -2.83 4.75 1.47
CA LEU A 64 -3.59 3.99 2.46
C LEU A 64 -3.13 2.51 2.46
N ALA A 65 -2.93 1.91 1.28
CA ALA A 65 -2.39 0.55 1.16
C ALA A 65 -0.96 0.43 1.73
N GLN A 66 -0.07 1.40 1.44
CA GLN A 66 1.29 1.47 2.00
C GLN A 66 1.28 1.60 3.52
N SER A 67 0.26 2.25 4.08
CA SER A 67 0.05 2.38 5.53
C SER A 67 -0.71 1.18 6.11
N ASN A 68 -0.83 0.10 5.34
CA ASN A 68 -1.57 -1.12 5.66
C ASN A 68 -3.00 -0.86 6.17
N CYS A 69 -3.64 0.19 5.63
CA CYS A 69 -4.96 0.58 6.07
C CYS A 69 -6.03 -0.38 5.59
N VAL A 70 -7.08 -0.50 6.39
CA VAL A 70 -8.31 -1.21 6.05
C VAL A 70 -9.37 -0.17 5.70
N LEU A 71 -9.97 -0.30 4.52
CA LEU A 71 -11.16 0.45 4.15
C LEU A 71 -12.37 -0.26 4.75
N ASN A 72 -12.91 0.32 5.83
CA ASN A 72 -14.05 -0.25 6.58
C ASN A 72 -15.38 0.05 5.92
N ASP A 73 -15.47 1.18 5.21
CA ASP A 73 -16.67 1.59 4.51
C ASP A 73 -16.35 2.72 3.51
N ALA A 74 -17.20 2.93 2.51
CA ALA A 74 -17.16 4.12 1.67
C ALA A 74 -18.56 4.59 1.31
N VAL A 75 -18.79 5.90 1.39
CA VAL A 75 -20.09 6.51 1.12
C VAL A 75 -19.97 7.77 0.26
N ILE A 76 -21.04 8.12 -0.44
CA ILE A 76 -21.18 9.43 -1.06
C ILE A 76 -21.47 10.49 0.01
N ASP A 77 -20.67 11.55 0.01
CA ASP A 77 -20.74 12.63 1.00
C ASP A 77 -20.96 13.98 0.31
N THR A 78 -22.08 14.12 -0.39
CA THR A 78 -22.45 15.34 -1.12
C THR A 78 -23.58 16.10 -0.44
N ALA A 79 -23.65 17.42 -0.63
CA ALA A 79 -24.80 18.23 -0.20
C ALA A 79 -26.13 17.72 -0.78
N GLN A 80 -26.12 17.12 -1.98
CA GLN A 80 -27.31 16.53 -2.60
C GLN A 80 -27.82 15.32 -1.81
N THR A 81 -26.95 14.37 -1.48
CA THR A 81 -27.33 13.19 -0.68
C THR A 81 -27.80 13.58 0.72
N ALA A 82 -27.24 14.65 1.30
CA ALA A 82 -27.73 15.23 2.56
C ALA A 82 -29.11 15.87 2.41
N ARG A 83 -29.35 16.67 1.36
CA ARG A 83 -30.67 17.27 1.07
C ARG A 83 -31.76 16.24 0.80
N MET A 84 -31.39 15.10 0.23
CA MET A 84 -32.28 13.96 0.01
C MET A 84 -32.53 13.13 1.29
N ASN A 85 -31.90 13.49 2.40
CA ASN A 85 -31.98 12.79 3.68
C ASN A 85 -31.64 11.28 3.57
N LEU A 86 -30.66 10.94 2.72
CA LEU A 86 -30.24 9.55 2.54
C LEU A 86 -29.40 9.10 3.74
N ASN A 87 -29.73 7.92 4.29
CA ASN A 87 -28.95 7.32 5.38
C ASN A 87 -27.59 6.77 4.89
N ARG A 88 -26.76 6.26 5.81
CA ARG A 88 -25.40 5.74 5.48
C ARG A 88 -25.46 4.62 4.44
N ASP A 89 -26.36 3.65 4.61
CA ASP A 89 -26.49 2.49 3.72
C ASP A 89 -26.94 2.89 2.30
N GLN A 90 -27.88 3.82 2.18
CA GLN A 90 -28.33 4.35 0.89
C GLN A 90 -27.24 5.13 0.15
N ARG A 91 -26.21 5.60 0.87
CA ARG A 91 -25.06 6.31 0.32
C ARG A 91 -23.85 5.41 0.07
N ARG A 92 -23.92 4.13 0.48
CA ARG A 92 -22.80 3.19 0.52
C ARG A 92 -22.37 2.73 -0.87
N LEU A 93 -21.07 2.77 -1.12
CA LEU A 93 -20.43 2.25 -2.31
C LEU A 93 -20.02 0.81 -2.02
N LEU A 94 -20.21 -0.14 -2.95
CA LEU A 94 -19.72 -1.53 -2.81
C LEU A 94 -20.11 -2.21 -1.46
N PRO A 95 -21.39 -2.20 -1.04
CA PRO A 95 -21.81 -2.55 0.32
C PRO A 95 -21.39 -3.95 0.80
N SER A 96 -21.19 -4.91 -0.11
CA SER A 96 -20.82 -6.30 0.20
C SER A 96 -19.31 -6.57 0.23
N ARG A 97 -18.46 -5.54 0.08
CA ARG A 97 -17.00 -5.71 -0.06
C ARG A 97 -16.22 -5.43 1.21
N TYR A 98 -16.83 -4.79 2.21
CA TYR A 98 -16.10 -4.34 3.39
C TYR A 98 -16.07 -5.39 4.52
N PRO A 99 -15.00 -5.39 5.33
CA PRO A 99 -13.80 -4.56 5.23
C PRO A 99 -12.87 -4.97 4.08
N ILE A 100 -12.21 -4.00 3.44
CA ILE A 100 -11.21 -4.25 2.37
C ILE A 100 -9.82 -3.93 2.92
N SER A 101 -8.94 -4.94 2.99
CA SER A 101 -7.52 -4.71 3.25
C SER A 101 -6.87 -4.15 1.99
N LEU A 102 -6.51 -2.87 2.02
CA LEU A 102 -6.02 -2.18 0.82
C LEU A 102 -4.65 -2.70 0.35
N ALA A 103 -3.86 -3.27 1.26
CA ALA A 103 -2.57 -3.89 0.92
C ALA A 103 -2.70 -5.16 0.05
N ASN A 104 -3.87 -5.81 0.03
CA ASN A 104 -4.10 -7.08 -0.68
C ASN A 104 -5.10 -6.93 -1.84
N GLU A 105 -5.40 -5.70 -2.26
CA GLU A 105 -6.44 -5.41 -3.24
C GLU A 105 -5.83 -4.86 -4.53
N ASP A 106 -6.42 -5.20 -5.68
CA ASP A 106 -6.13 -4.49 -6.94
C ASP A 106 -6.68 -3.07 -6.83
N LEU A 107 -5.79 -2.13 -6.52
CA LEU A 107 -6.16 -0.74 -6.25
C LEU A 107 -6.72 -0.03 -7.49
N GLU A 108 -6.32 -0.42 -8.71
CA GLU A 108 -6.86 0.17 -9.93
C GLU A 108 -8.28 -0.33 -10.20
N ALA A 109 -8.52 -1.63 -10.02
CA ALA A 109 -9.85 -2.22 -10.10
C ALA A 109 -10.77 -1.68 -9.00
N LEU A 110 -10.29 -1.60 -7.75
CA LEU A 110 -11.02 -1.02 -6.63
C LEU A 110 -11.39 0.45 -6.92
N ARG A 111 -10.43 1.27 -7.38
CA ARG A 111 -10.69 2.67 -7.77
C ARG A 111 -11.77 2.75 -8.84
N THR A 112 -11.67 1.91 -9.88
CA THR A 112 -12.65 1.87 -10.98
C THR A 112 -14.03 1.47 -10.48
N ALA A 113 -14.12 0.46 -9.60
CA ALA A 113 -15.35 -0.01 -8.99
C ALA A 113 -15.98 1.05 -8.08
N LEU A 114 -15.18 1.71 -7.23
CA LEU A 114 -15.62 2.82 -6.38
C LEU A 114 -16.19 3.97 -7.21
N CYS A 115 -15.51 4.38 -8.29
CA CYS A 115 -16.02 5.43 -9.20
C CYS A 115 -17.31 4.99 -9.89
N ALA A 116 -17.39 3.77 -10.43
CA ALA A 116 -18.59 3.27 -11.08
C ALA A 116 -19.80 3.22 -10.13
N ALA A 117 -19.59 2.79 -8.88
CA ALA A 117 -20.63 2.68 -7.85
C ALA A 117 -21.24 4.04 -7.44
N GLN A 118 -20.56 5.16 -7.71
CA GLN A 118 -21.11 6.49 -7.38
C GLN A 118 -22.28 6.89 -8.26
N ARG A 119 -22.33 6.39 -9.51
CA ARG A 119 -23.27 6.87 -10.55
C ARG A 119 -24.73 6.87 -10.09
N PRO A 120 -25.30 5.78 -9.56
CA PRO A 120 -26.71 5.72 -9.18
C PRO A 120 -27.07 6.53 -7.93
N ILE A 121 -26.11 6.77 -7.03
CA ILE A 121 -26.40 7.31 -5.69
C ILE A 121 -26.72 8.81 -5.72
N GLY A 122 -27.78 9.22 -5.05
CA GLY A 122 -28.16 10.63 -4.95
C GLY A 122 -28.64 11.26 -6.26
N ARG A 123 -29.11 10.45 -7.21
CA ARG A 123 -29.76 10.96 -8.43
C ARG A 123 -31.18 11.39 -8.12
N SER A 124 -31.64 12.45 -8.77
CA SER A 124 -33.08 12.75 -8.81
C SER A 124 -33.81 11.72 -9.68
N LEU A 125 -35.09 11.47 -9.38
CA LEU A 125 -35.96 10.51 -10.08
C LEU A 125 -36.06 10.77 -11.60
N HIS A 126 -35.78 12.00 -12.04
CA HIS A 126 -35.88 12.41 -13.45
C HIS A 126 -34.53 12.73 -14.11
N ALA A 127 -33.40 12.35 -13.46
CA ALA A 127 -32.08 12.64 -14.00
C ALA A 127 -31.81 11.85 -15.29
N LYS A 128 -31.43 12.55 -16.38
CA LYS A 128 -31.01 11.94 -17.66
C LYS A 128 -29.51 11.54 -17.62
N GLY A 129 -29.12 10.53 -18.41
CA GLY A 129 -27.72 10.10 -18.59
C GLY A 129 -27.23 9.02 -17.61
N SER A 130 -25.96 8.64 -17.74
CA SER A 130 -25.33 7.56 -16.97
C SER A 130 -24.97 7.93 -15.52
N GLY A 131 -24.96 9.23 -15.18
CA GLY A 131 -24.67 9.74 -13.84
C GLY A 131 -23.18 10.04 -13.60
N ASN A 132 -22.91 10.95 -12.66
CA ASN A 132 -21.56 11.40 -12.31
C ASN A 132 -20.82 10.36 -11.45
N ASN A 133 -19.55 10.09 -11.77
CA ASN A 133 -18.66 9.14 -11.10
C ASN A 133 -17.44 9.77 -10.42
N THR A 134 -17.45 11.09 -10.22
CA THR A 134 -16.39 11.86 -9.53
C THR A 134 -17.00 12.82 -8.49
N LYS A 135 -17.92 12.30 -7.69
CA LYS A 135 -18.62 13.00 -6.58
C LYS A 135 -17.72 13.05 -5.35
N ARG A 136 -18.08 13.89 -4.37
CA ARG A 136 -17.44 13.90 -3.05
C ARG A 136 -17.73 12.56 -2.36
N MET A 137 -16.68 11.87 -1.92
CA MET A 137 -16.79 10.56 -1.27
C MET A 137 -16.05 10.57 0.07
N ARG A 138 -16.56 9.81 1.03
CA ARG A 138 -15.92 9.59 2.32
C ARG A 138 -15.51 8.12 2.42
N LEU A 139 -14.24 7.89 2.73
CA LEU A 139 -13.62 6.59 2.96
C LEU A 139 -13.40 6.45 4.45
N TYR A 140 -14.05 5.49 5.11
CA TYR A 140 -13.81 5.18 6.52
C TYR A 140 -12.68 4.18 6.61
N VAL A 141 -11.60 4.55 7.31
CA VAL A 141 -10.35 3.80 7.29
C VAL A 141 -9.83 3.55 8.70
N SER A 142 -9.19 2.40 8.88
CA SER A 142 -8.38 2.08 10.05
C SER A 142 -6.91 1.94 9.64
N GLY A 143 -5.98 2.27 10.54
CA GLY A 143 -4.53 2.13 10.32
C GLY A 143 -3.77 3.43 10.08
N LEU A 144 -4.45 4.58 10.09
CA LEU A 144 -3.83 5.89 10.08
C LEU A 144 -3.49 6.40 11.50
N PRO A 145 -2.55 7.36 11.63
CA PRO A 145 -2.35 8.11 12.87
C PRO A 145 -3.67 8.67 13.40
N GLN A 146 -3.83 8.72 14.72
CA GLN A 146 -5.06 9.23 15.35
C GLN A 146 -5.21 10.75 15.22
N ASP A 147 -4.09 11.45 15.06
CA ASP A 147 -4.12 12.88 14.77
C ASP A 147 -4.47 13.12 13.30
N VAL A 148 -5.47 14.00 13.08
CA VAL A 148 -6.01 14.24 11.73
C VAL A 148 -5.06 15.01 10.85
N ASP A 149 -4.21 15.87 11.42
CA ASP A 149 -3.26 16.68 10.65
C ASP A 149 -2.03 15.84 10.28
N GLU A 150 -1.57 14.97 11.19
CA GLU A 150 -0.54 13.97 10.91
C GLU A 150 -0.99 12.99 9.80
N ALA A 151 -2.19 12.43 9.94
CA ALA A 151 -2.77 11.53 8.94
C ALA A 151 -2.93 12.23 7.58
N ALA A 152 -3.40 13.49 7.57
CA ALA A 152 -3.53 14.25 6.34
C ALA A 152 -2.16 14.56 5.70
N ALA A 153 -1.14 14.90 6.48
CA ALA A 153 0.21 15.13 5.98
C ALA A 153 0.83 13.87 5.36
N GLN A 154 0.68 12.72 6.04
CA GLN A 154 1.11 11.42 5.54
C GLN A 154 0.46 11.09 4.19
N LEU A 155 -0.87 11.26 4.09
CA LEU A 155 -1.62 10.99 2.86
C LEU A 155 -1.36 12.02 1.76
N ALA A 156 -0.99 13.25 2.10
CA ALA A 156 -0.59 14.27 1.14
C ALA A 156 0.82 14.06 0.59
N HIS A 157 1.62 13.18 1.20
CA HIS A 157 3.07 13.02 0.97
C HIS A 157 3.88 14.27 1.35
N LEU A 158 3.47 14.92 2.44
CA LEU A 158 4.24 15.97 3.10
C LEU A 158 5.22 15.29 4.06
N LYS A 159 6.53 15.55 3.92
CA LYS A 159 7.50 15.17 4.96
C LYS A 159 7.10 15.89 6.25
N TYR A 160 6.64 15.16 7.26
CA TYR A 160 6.41 15.75 8.56
C TYR A 160 7.78 15.96 9.22
N SER A 161 8.17 17.21 9.43
CA SER A 161 9.21 17.55 10.39
C SER A 161 8.55 17.48 11.76
N THR A 162 8.78 16.42 12.54
CA THR A 162 8.47 16.48 13.97
C THR A 162 9.45 17.44 14.67
N PRO A 163 9.04 18.10 15.77
CA PRO A 163 9.95 18.91 16.58
C PRO A 163 11.03 18.03 17.21
N SER A 164 12.22 18.61 17.36
CA SER A 164 13.47 18.01 17.81
C SER A 164 13.37 17.18 19.10
N ASP A 165 13.80 15.92 19.04
CA ASP A 165 14.10 15.06 20.20
C ASP A 165 15.46 15.47 20.79
N ASP A 166 15.48 16.50 21.64
CA ASP A 166 16.67 16.88 22.44
C ASP A 166 16.55 16.47 23.92
N ASP A 167 15.55 15.65 24.29
CA ASP A 167 15.44 15.13 25.65
C ASP A 167 14.87 13.71 25.61
N LEU A 168 15.76 12.72 25.76
CA LEU A 168 15.70 11.67 26.80
C LEU A 168 16.81 10.62 26.55
N ASN A 169 17.77 10.60 27.48
CA ASN A 169 19.00 9.80 27.49
C ASN A 169 18.73 8.26 27.50
N PRO A 170 19.67 7.43 27.01
CA PRO A 170 19.47 6.00 26.82
C PRO A 170 19.86 5.20 28.07
N VAL A 171 18.97 4.31 28.53
CA VAL A 171 19.36 3.21 29.42
C VAL A 171 19.87 2.06 28.56
N THR A 172 21.16 1.79 28.67
CA THR A 172 21.86 0.71 27.98
C THR A 172 21.61 -0.62 28.69
N HIS A 173 21.19 -1.64 27.95
CA HIS A 173 21.47 -3.04 28.31
C HIS A 173 22.11 -3.79 27.12
N PRO A 174 23.24 -4.49 27.35
CA PRO A 174 24.04 -5.09 26.29
C PRO A 174 23.59 -6.53 26.03
N LEU A 175 23.09 -6.84 24.82
CA LEU A 175 22.93 -8.23 24.41
C LEU A 175 23.25 -8.44 22.92
N ARG A 176 24.42 -9.06 22.74
CA ARG A 176 24.72 -10.17 21.82
C ARG A 176 24.60 -9.90 20.32
N THR A 177 25.79 -9.93 19.71
CA THR A 177 26.03 -10.09 18.28
C THR A 177 25.41 -11.39 17.74
N SER A 178 24.25 -11.28 17.12
CA SER A 178 23.89 -12.12 15.98
C SER A 178 23.68 -11.20 14.78
N ARG A 179 24.46 -11.43 13.73
CA ARG A 179 24.39 -10.74 12.45
C ARG A 179 23.08 -11.12 11.74
N GLY A 180 21.96 -10.56 12.17
CA GLY A 180 20.69 -10.55 11.44
C GLY A 180 20.63 -9.32 10.54
N GLN A 181 20.58 -9.53 9.24
CA GLN A 181 20.56 -8.45 8.26
C GLN A 181 19.16 -7.85 8.15
N GLY A 182 19.08 -6.53 8.29
CA GLY A 182 17.83 -5.76 8.17
C GLY A 182 17.73 -4.56 9.12
N ARG A 183 18.51 -4.54 10.20
CA ARG A 183 18.62 -3.40 11.12
C ARG A 183 19.88 -2.60 10.81
N GLY A 184 19.82 -1.74 9.79
CA GLY A 184 20.95 -0.86 9.46
C GLY A 184 20.94 -0.22 8.08
N LEU A 185 20.09 -0.70 7.16
CA LEU A 185 19.91 -0.05 5.86
C LEU A 185 18.83 1.03 5.93
N THR A 186 19.12 2.18 5.31
CA THR A 186 18.11 3.21 5.05
C THR A 186 17.09 2.69 4.04
N SER A 187 15.94 3.36 3.93
CA SER A 187 14.93 3.01 2.93
C SER A 187 15.45 3.10 1.49
N GLU A 188 16.38 4.02 1.22
CA GLU A 188 17.00 4.18 -0.09
C GLU A 188 17.94 3.02 -0.41
N GLU A 189 18.78 2.63 0.55
CA GLU A 189 19.68 1.49 0.42
C GLU A 189 18.90 0.17 0.27
N ARG A 190 17.82 -0.01 1.03
CA ARG A 190 16.93 -1.18 0.90
C ARG A 190 16.37 -1.28 -0.52
N ARG A 191 15.88 -0.16 -1.06
CA ARG A 191 15.34 -0.09 -2.43
C ARG A 191 16.42 -0.40 -3.47
N ALA A 192 17.65 0.07 -3.26
CA ALA A 192 18.77 -0.23 -4.14
C ALA A 192 19.10 -1.73 -4.14
N VAL A 193 19.12 -2.38 -2.96
CA VAL A 193 19.30 -3.83 -2.82
C VAL A 193 18.17 -4.60 -3.51
N GLU A 194 16.91 -4.25 -3.28
CA GLU A 194 15.75 -4.90 -3.89
C GLU A 194 15.78 -4.79 -5.41
N SER A 195 16.02 -3.58 -5.93
CA SER A 195 16.10 -3.33 -7.38
C SER A 195 17.21 -4.15 -8.03
N ARG A 196 18.39 -4.20 -7.40
CA ARG A 196 19.52 -4.98 -7.92
C ARG A 196 19.25 -6.48 -7.89
N ALA A 197 18.61 -6.98 -6.83
CA ALA A 197 18.24 -8.39 -6.74
C ALA A 197 17.25 -8.79 -7.85
N MET A 198 16.23 -7.95 -8.10
CA MET A 198 15.26 -8.15 -9.17
C MET A 198 15.92 -8.16 -10.56
N GLU A 199 16.84 -7.23 -10.83
CA GLU A 199 17.59 -7.16 -12.08
C GLU A 199 18.44 -8.44 -12.31
N VAL A 200 19.16 -8.88 -11.29
CA VAL A 200 20.01 -10.09 -11.34
C VAL A 200 19.16 -11.34 -11.52
N ALA A 201 18.04 -11.45 -10.80
CA ALA A 201 17.11 -12.57 -10.91
C ALA A 201 16.48 -12.63 -12.30
N TYR A 202 15.98 -11.51 -12.82
CA TYR A 202 15.40 -11.43 -14.16
C TYR A 202 16.39 -11.86 -15.24
N SER A 203 17.62 -11.32 -15.18
CA SER A 203 18.69 -11.67 -16.12
C SER A 203 19.06 -13.16 -16.10
N HIS A 204 18.91 -13.82 -14.95
CA HIS A 204 19.12 -15.26 -14.83
C HIS A 204 17.94 -16.05 -15.41
N LEU A 205 16.70 -15.71 -15.03
CA LEU A 205 15.49 -16.41 -15.47
C LEU A 205 15.31 -16.38 -16.99
N GLN A 206 15.63 -15.25 -17.63
CA GLN A 206 15.50 -15.09 -19.08
C GLN A 206 16.40 -16.03 -19.91
N ARG A 207 17.39 -16.70 -19.30
CA ARG A 207 18.24 -17.66 -20.01
C ARG A 207 17.53 -18.99 -20.25
N ASP A 208 16.67 -19.38 -19.31
CA ASP A 208 16.07 -20.72 -19.24
C ASP A 208 14.56 -20.72 -19.51
N TRP A 209 13.92 -19.54 -19.52
CA TRP A 209 12.47 -19.39 -19.69
C TRP A 209 12.13 -18.47 -20.87
N GLU A 210 11.21 -18.92 -21.73
CA GLU A 210 10.72 -18.17 -22.89
C GLU A 210 10.02 -16.87 -22.50
N HIS A 211 9.25 -16.91 -21.42
CA HIS A 211 8.50 -15.77 -20.92
C HIS A 211 8.76 -15.59 -19.43
N VAL A 212 9.33 -14.45 -19.05
CA VAL A 212 9.49 -14.04 -17.65
C VAL A 212 8.69 -12.76 -17.45
N LYS A 213 7.65 -12.83 -16.63
CA LYS A 213 6.78 -11.68 -16.33
C LYS A 213 7.05 -11.20 -14.91
N ASP A 214 7.44 -9.94 -14.78
CA ASP A 214 7.44 -9.24 -13.49
C ASP A 214 5.99 -9.04 -13.02
N VAL A 215 5.67 -9.63 -11.87
CA VAL A 215 4.37 -9.53 -11.22
C VAL A 215 4.50 -9.06 -9.77
N SER A 216 5.69 -8.60 -9.36
CA SER A 216 6.00 -8.12 -8.00
C SER A 216 5.04 -7.04 -7.50
N ALA A 217 4.44 -6.26 -8.41
CA ALA A 217 3.46 -5.22 -8.11
C ALA A 217 1.99 -5.71 -8.06
N THR A 218 1.72 -6.95 -8.48
CA THR A 218 0.37 -7.44 -8.81
C THR A 218 0.03 -8.83 -8.26
N ASP A 219 1.00 -9.59 -7.77
CA ASP A 219 0.83 -10.95 -7.27
C ASP A 219 1.66 -11.17 -5.99
N SER A 220 1.48 -12.31 -5.32
CA SER A 220 2.20 -12.68 -4.07
C SER A 220 3.59 -13.29 -4.32
N CYS A 221 4.17 -13.05 -5.49
CA CYS A 221 5.52 -13.44 -5.89
C CYS A 221 6.07 -12.40 -6.87
N ASP A 222 7.38 -12.41 -7.12
CA ASP A 222 8.06 -11.39 -7.93
C ASP A 222 7.99 -11.67 -9.43
N PHE A 223 8.21 -12.91 -9.86
CA PHE A 223 8.15 -13.31 -11.26
C PHE A 223 7.27 -14.54 -11.49
N VAL A 224 6.59 -14.54 -12.64
CA VAL A 224 5.98 -15.75 -13.20
C VAL A 224 6.68 -16.08 -14.51
N CYS A 225 7.27 -17.28 -14.57
CA CYS A 225 7.95 -17.78 -15.76
C CYS A 225 7.10 -18.82 -16.49
N LYS A 226 7.16 -18.84 -17.83
CA LYS A 226 6.45 -19.81 -18.68
C LYS A 226 7.31 -20.29 -19.84
N SER A 227 7.20 -21.58 -20.17
CA SER A 227 7.77 -22.21 -21.37
C SER A 227 6.90 -23.43 -21.72
N GLY A 228 6.19 -23.35 -22.85
CA GLY A 228 5.10 -24.28 -23.16
C GLY A 228 4.06 -24.37 -22.04
N ASP A 229 3.80 -25.59 -21.57
CA ASP A 229 2.84 -25.87 -20.48
C ASP A 229 3.46 -25.71 -19.07
N ARG A 230 4.76 -25.45 -18.97
CA ARG A 230 5.45 -25.27 -17.68
C ARG A 230 5.25 -23.84 -17.19
N GLN A 231 4.93 -23.71 -15.91
CA GLN A 231 4.83 -22.43 -15.22
C GLN A 231 5.63 -22.50 -13.92
N LEU A 232 6.31 -21.42 -13.57
CA LEU A 232 7.08 -21.31 -12.32
C LEU A 232 6.79 -19.97 -11.63
N TYR A 233 6.53 -20.01 -10.33
CA TYR A 233 6.32 -18.86 -9.48
C TYR A 233 7.61 -18.56 -8.70
N VAL A 234 8.12 -17.34 -8.80
CA VAL A 234 9.46 -16.99 -8.30
C VAL A 234 9.37 -15.88 -7.27
N GLU A 235 9.97 -16.12 -6.11
CA GLU A 235 10.20 -15.12 -5.07
C GLU A 235 11.68 -14.72 -5.06
N VAL A 236 11.98 -13.43 -4.94
CA VAL A 236 13.34 -12.87 -5.01
C VAL A 236 13.66 -12.11 -3.72
N LYS A 237 14.74 -12.51 -3.05
CA LYS A 237 15.23 -11.83 -1.85
C LYS A 237 16.65 -11.31 -2.08
N GLY A 238 16.83 -10.01 -1.92
CA GLY A 238 18.13 -9.33 -2.02
C GLY A 238 18.78 -9.13 -0.67
N THR A 239 20.09 -9.31 -0.58
CA THR A 239 20.84 -8.98 0.62
C THR A 239 22.30 -8.60 0.38
N THR A 240 22.86 -7.74 1.23
CA THR A 240 24.29 -7.34 1.17
C THR A 240 25.23 -8.33 1.87
N GLY A 241 24.68 -9.35 2.54
CA GLY A 241 25.43 -10.33 3.33
C GLY A 241 25.55 -11.66 2.61
N LEU A 242 25.77 -12.74 3.36
CA LEU A 242 26.07 -14.06 2.80
C LEU A 242 24.84 -14.84 2.28
N GLY A 243 23.62 -14.34 2.50
CA GLY A 243 22.41 -15.02 2.01
C GLY A 243 22.06 -16.33 2.73
N GLU A 244 22.49 -16.48 3.99
CA GLU A 244 22.20 -17.66 4.81
C GLU A 244 20.75 -17.67 5.33
N THR A 245 20.19 -16.49 5.58
CA THR A 245 18.81 -16.28 6.04
C THR A 245 18.17 -15.12 5.28
N VAL A 246 16.88 -15.24 4.98
CA VAL A 246 16.09 -14.18 4.35
C VAL A 246 14.75 -14.03 5.07
N VAL A 247 14.23 -12.81 5.11
CA VAL A 247 12.89 -12.56 5.66
C VAL A 247 11.88 -12.84 4.58
N VAL A 248 10.90 -13.67 4.91
CA VAL A 248 9.77 -13.97 4.04
C VAL A 248 8.46 -13.64 4.73
N THR A 249 7.49 -13.15 3.97
CA THR A 249 6.18 -12.78 4.52
C THR A 249 5.24 -13.97 4.61
N ARG A 250 4.16 -13.83 5.38
CA ARG A 250 3.10 -14.86 5.48
C ARG A 250 2.53 -15.25 4.10
N ASN A 251 2.39 -14.27 3.20
CA ASN A 251 1.81 -14.50 1.87
C ASN A 251 2.78 -15.26 0.96
N GLU A 252 4.06 -14.93 0.98
CA GLU A 252 5.10 -15.66 0.24
C GLU A 252 5.18 -17.12 0.69
N VAL A 253 5.17 -17.36 2.01
CA VAL A 253 5.12 -18.72 2.58
C VAL A 253 3.86 -19.46 2.14
N ALA A 254 2.70 -18.79 2.13
CA ALA A 254 1.44 -19.39 1.71
C ALA A 254 1.46 -19.76 0.21
N LEU A 255 1.95 -18.86 -0.65
CA LEU A 255 2.10 -19.12 -2.09
C LEU A 255 3.08 -20.26 -2.36
N ALA A 256 4.25 -20.24 -1.71
CA ALA A 256 5.27 -21.28 -1.82
C ALA A 256 4.72 -22.67 -1.50
N ARG A 257 3.88 -22.77 -0.45
CA ARG A 257 3.21 -24.03 -0.06
C ARG A 257 2.12 -24.43 -1.03
N PHE A 258 1.31 -23.48 -1.49
CA PHE A 258 0.16 -23.75 -2.36
C PHE A 258 0.56 -24.14 -3.79
N ARG A 259 1.63 -23.55 -4.31
CA ARG A 259 2.10 -23.73 -5.69
C ARG A 259 3.25 -24.74 -5.82
N SER A 260 3.74 -25.31 -4.73
CA SER A 260 4.78 -26.35 -4.78
C SER A 260 4.31 -27.54 -5.64
N PRO A 261 5.16 -28.12 -6.51
CA PRO A 261 6.60 -27.88 -6.66
C PRO A 261 6.98 -26.74 -7.61
N ASP A 262 6.01 -26.03 -8.19
CA ASP A 262 6.23 -25.00 -9.22
C ASP A 262 6.67 -23.64 -8.63
N THR A 263 7.52 -23.68 -7.60
CA THR A 263 7.96 -22.52 -6.84
C THR A 263 9.48 -22.47 -6.70
N LEU A 264 10.04 -21.28 -6.90
CA LEU A 264 11.47 -21.02 -6.80
C LEU A 264 11.70 -19.83 -5.87
N LEU A 265 12.61 -19.99 -4.90
CA LEU A 265 13.19 -18.86 -4.17
C LEU A 265 14.57 -18.55 -4.74
N ILE A 266 14.77 -17.30 -5.16
CA ILE A 266 16.04 -16.75 -5.58
C ILE A 266 16.55 -15.83 -4.47
N VAL A 267 17.68 -16.17 -3.87
CA VAL A 267 18.39 -15.27 -2.97
C VAL A 267 19.58 -14.67 -3.71
N VAL A 268 19.56 -13.35 -3.90
CA VAL A 268 20.69 -12.59 -4.44
C VAL A 268 21.48 -12.02 -3.28
N HIS A 269 22.68 -12.56 -3.05
CA HIS A 269 23.52 -12.22 -1.90
C HIS A 269 24.84 -11.56 -2.32
N GLY A 270 25.55 -10.96 -1.37
CA GLY A 270 26.79 -10.22 -1.65
C GLY A 270 26.58 -8.94 -2.45
N ILE A 271 25.38 -8.34 -2.41
CA ILE A 271 25.11 -7.06 -3.08
C ILE A 271 25.94 -5.96 -2.41
N GLN A 272 26.59 -5.14 -3.23
CA GLN A 272 27.45 -4.04 -2.77
C GLN A 272 26.74 -2.71 -3.01
N LEU A 273 26.68 -1.87 -1.97
CA LEU A 273 26.08 -0.54 -2.05
C LEU A 273 27.14 0.52 -2.28
N ASP A 274 26.94 1.34 -3.30
CA ASP A 274 27.69 2.57 -3.50
C ASP A 274 26.90 3.75 -2.92
N ARG A 275 27.34 4.17 -1.73
CA ARG A 275 26.74 5.28 -0.97
C ARG A 275 27.27 6.64 -1.39
N ALA A 276 28.28 6.70 -2.26
CA ALA A 276 28.86 7.96 -2.73
C ALA A 276 28.00 8.63 -3.81
N VAL A 277 27.03 7.90 -4.38
CA VAL A 277 26.13 8.36 -5.43
C VAL A 277 24.69 8.50 -4.93
N SER A 278 23.93 9.42 -5.52
CA SER A 278 22.51 9.62 -5.24
C SER A 278 21.70 9.60 -6.55
N PRO A 279 20.68 8.72 -6.69
CA PRO A 279 20.27 7.76 -5.68
C PRO A 279 21.34 6.67 -5.42
N VAL A 280 21.35 6.11 -4.21
CA VAL A 280 22.30 5.03 -3.82
C VAL A 280 22.24 3.92 -4.85
N ALA A 281 23.40 3.54 -5.39
CA ALA A 281 23.50 2.49 -6.38
C ALA A 281 23.85 1.15 -5.71
N ALA A 282 23.45 0.06 -6.34
CA ALA A 282 23.78 -1.30 -5.91
C ALA A 282 24.39 -2.08 -7.08
N THR A 283 25.46 -2.82 -6.80
CA THR A 283 26.20 -3.64 -7.77
C THR A 283 26.46 -5.04 -7.20
N ALA A 284 27.18 -5.87 -7.96
CA ALA A 284 27.42 -7.28 -7.64
C ALA A 284 26.11 -8.08 -7.46
N GLY A 285 26.17 -9.20 -6.73
CA GLY A 285 25.05 -10.12 -6.51
C GLY A 285 25.32 -11.51 -7.07
N GLU A 286 25.49 -12.49 -6.19
CA GLU A 286 25.55 -13.91 -6.53
C GLU A 286 24.19 -14.57 -6.25
N ILE A 287 23.82 -15.54 -7.09
CA ILE A 287 22.51 -16.18 -7.04
C ILE A 287 22.61 -17.50 -6.29
N ARG A 288 21.73 -17.67 -5.30
CA ARG A 288 21.40 -18.95 -4.69
C ARG A 288 19.95 -19.31 -5.01
N LEU A 289 19.75 -20.49 -5.60
CA LEU A 289 18.44 -21.01 -5.98
C LEU A 289 17.97 -22.08 -5.01
N VAL A 290 16.68 -22.06 -4.66
CA VAL A 290 16.01 -23.14 -3.93
C VAL A 290 14.76 -23.55 -4.71
N HIS A 291 14.81 -24.73 -5.32
CA HIS A 291 13.70 -25.30 -6.11
C HIS A 291 13.57 -26.81 -5.84
N PRO A 292 12.36 -27.32 -5.53
CA PRO A 292 11.15 -26.55 -5.25
C PRO A 292 11.28 -25.84 -3.90
N TRP A 293 10.81 -24.60 -3.80
CA TRP A 293 10.73 -23.92 -2.52
C TRP A 293 9.34 -24.09 -1.89
N SER A 294 9.24 -24.96 -0.88
CA SER A 294 7.97 -25.30 -0.21
C SER A 294 7.77 -24.64 1.15
N ALA A 295 8.74 -23.83 1.60
CA ALA A 295 8.73 -23.13 2.89
C ALA A 295 8.26 -24.02 4.08
N PRO A 296 8.93 -25.16 4.36
CA PRO A 296 8.54 -26.05 5.44
C PRO A 296 8.75 -25.37 6.80
N SER A 297 7.84 -25.59 7.75
CA SER A 297 7.88 -24.87 9.04
C SER A 297 9.18 -25.04 9.84
N ARG A 298 9.94 -26.13 9.63
CA ARG A 298 11.26 -26.35 10.27
C ARG A 298 12.34 -25.36 9.83
N ASP A 299 12.15 -24.73 8.67
CA ASP A 299 13.11 -23.79 8.07
C ASP A 299 12.62 -22.33 8.25
N LEU A 300 11.52 -22.11 9.00
CA LEU A 300 10.91 -20.80 9.25
C LEU A 300 10.89 -20.48 10.74
N GLU A 301 11.45 -19.33 11.08
CA GLU A 301 11.31 -18.74 12.42
C GLU A 301 10.31 -17.57 12.36
N PRO A 302 9.21 -17.60 13.15
CA PRO A 302 8.28 -16.47 13.19
C PRO A 302 8.95 -15.22 13.77
N MET A 303 9.05 -14.16 12.98
CA MET A 303 9.70 -12.91 13.41
C MET A 303 8.71 -11.83 13.89
N ALA A 304 7.46 -11.88 13.40
CA ALA A 304 6.43 -10.90 13.73
C ALA A 304 5.05 -11.57 13.72
N PHE A 305 4.17 -11.11 14.61
CA PHE A 305 2.80 -11.57 14.71
C PHE A 305 1.86 -10.36 14.73
N GLU A 306 0.75 -10.48 14.02
CA GLU A 306 -0.36 -9.54 14.13
C GLU A 306 -1.28 -10.02 15.25
N CYS A 307 -1.46 -9.19 16.28
CA CYS A 307 -2.35 -9.50 17.39
C CYS A 307 -3.69 -8.78 17.19
N ARG A 308 -4.79 -9.54 17.24
CA ARG A 308 -6.12 -8.94 17.35
C ARG A 308 -6.34 -8.53 18.80
N VAL A 309 -6.53 -7.22 19.03
CA VAL A 309 -6.82 -6.70 20.37
C VAL A 309 -8.17 -7.27 20.86
N PRO A 310 -8.21 -8.02 21.97
CA PRO A 310 -9.47 -8.50 22.54
C PRO A 310 -10.34 -7.33 22.99
N ALA A 311 -11.66 -7.44 22.83
CA ALA A 311 -12.59 -6.49 23.44
C ALA A 311 -12.43 -6.57 24.97
N ALA A 312 -12.41 -5.41 25.64
CA ALA A 312 -12.28 -5.36 27.09
C ALA A 312 -13.39 -6.22 27.73
N THR A 313 -13.01 -7.27 28.44
CA THR A 313 -13.91 -7.95 29.37
C THR A 313 -14.18 -7.00 30.53
N ASP A 314 -15.46 -6.83 30.87
CA ASP A 314 -15.93 -5.97 31.95
C ASP A 314 -15.09 -6.15 33.22
N PRO A 315 -14.77 -5.07 33.96
CA PRO A 315 -13.99 -5.16 35.18
C PRO A 315 -14.74 -5.99 36.23
N ILE A 316 -14.02 -6.94 36.83
CA ILE A 316 -14.41 -7.67 38.06
C ILE A 316 -14.44 -6.71 39.25
#